data_AF-A0A434CKL7-F1
#
_entry.id   AF-A0A434CKL7-F1
#
_cell.length_a   1.000
_cell.length_b   1.000
_cell.length_c   1.000
_cell.angle_alpha   90.00
_cell.angle_beta   90.00
_cell.angle_gamma   90.00
#
_symmetry.space_group_name_H-M   'P 1'
#
loop_
_entity.id
_entity.type
_entity.pdbx_description
1 polymer ?
#
loop_
_entity_poly.entity_id
_entity_poly.type
_entity_poly.pdbx_seq_one_letter_code
_entity_poly.pdbx_strand_id
1 'polypeptide(L)' 'HALTGEVPLAAVSYGTEAGLYQAAGFDAIICGPGDIDRAHKPDEYIFADELAACQRLIEALGARCAT' A
#
# COMPACT_ATOMS: atom_id res chain seq x y z
N HIS A 1 -5.15 -3.70 10.06
CA HIS A 1 -6.02 -4.81 10.50
C HIS A 1 -7.40 -4.87 9.84
N ALA A 2 -8.34 -3.92 10.04
CA ALA A 2 -9.72 -4.10 9.53
C ALA A 2 -9.87 -4.11 7.99
N LEU A 3 -9.00 -3.37 7.27
CA LEU A 3 -9.01 -3.32 5.80
C LEU A 3 -8.02 -4.30 5.16
N THR A 4 -6.87 -4.50 5.81
CA THR A 4 -5.74 -5.23 5.23
C THR A 4 -5.49 -6.59 5.86
N GLY A 5 -6.04 -6.89 7.04
CA GLY A 5 -5.62 -8.04 7.87
C GLY A 5 -4.22 -7.88 8.49
N GLU A 6 -3.39 -7.00 7.95
CA GLU A 6 -2.00 -6.85 8.34
C GLU A 6 -1.75 -5.93 9.54
N VAL A 7 -0.64 -6.19 10.22
CA VAL A 7 -0.04 -5.33 11.25
C VAL A 7 0.79 -4.24 10.54
N PRO A 8 0.61 -2.95 10.89
CA PRO A 8 1.41 -1.88 10.31
C PRO A 8 2.90 -2.06 10.59
N LEU A 9 3.74 -1.90 9.57
CA LEU A 9 5.18 -1.76 9.74
C LEU A 9 5.48 -0.41 10.40
N ALA A 10 6.43 -0.40 11.34
CA ALA A 10 6.78 0.83 12.06
C ALA A 10 7.52 1.85 11.16
N ALA A 11 8.41 1.37 10.30
CA ALA A 11 9.15 2.17 9.34
C ALA A 11 9.77 1.28 8.26
N VAL A 12 10.12 1.89 7.14
CA VAL A 12 10.81 1.25 6.01
C VAL A 12 11.89 2.19 5.47
N SER A 13 12.97 1.64 4.90
CA SER A 13 14.13 2.42 4.46
C SER A 13 14.06 2.84 2.98
N TYR A 14 12.89 3.29 2.52
CA TYR A 14 12.70 3.79 1.16
C TYR A 14 11.76 5.00 1.15
N GLY A 15 12.03 5.94 0.23
CA GLY A 15 11.25 7.16 0.08
C GLY A 15 9.95 6.91 -0.68
N THR A 16 8.91 7.66 -0.31
CA THR A 16 7.64 7.75 -1.05
C THR A 16 7.13 9.18 -0.96
N GLU A 17 6.13 9.51 -1.78
CA GLU A 17 5.49 10.82 -1.78
C GLU A 17 4.61 11.04 -0.54
N ALA A 18 4.31 10.02 0.27
CA ALA A 18 3.53 10.18 1.51
C ALA A 18 4.15 11.22 2.46
N GLY A 19 5.48 11.31 2.51
CA GLY A 19 6.16 12.34 3.30
C GLY A 19 5.84 13.77 2.84
N LEU A 20 5.63 13.98 1.53
CA LEU A 20 5.24 15.27 0.97
C LEU A 20 3.79 15.63 1.35
N TYR A 21 2.87 14.66 1.29
CA TYR A 21 1.48 14.84 1.71
C TYR A 21 1.37 15.13 3.21
N GLN A 22 2.14 14.41 4.02
CA GLN A 22 2.24 14.66 5.47
C GLN A 22 2.78 16.06 5.76
N ALA A 23 3.83 16.49 5.05
CA ALA A 23 4.37 17.85 5.17
C ALA A 23 3.35 18.93 4.76
N ALA A 24 2.43 18.60 3.85
CA ALA A 24 1.33 19.47 3.44
C ALA A 24 0.10 19.41 4.40
N GLY A 25 0.17 18.64 5.49
CA GLY A 25 -0.87 18.57 6.51
C GLY A 25 -1.95 17.50 6.27
N PHE A 26 -1.71 16.56 5.35
CA PHE A 26 -2.62 15.44 5.09
C PHE A 26 -2.17 14.18 5.83
N ASP A 27 -3.14 13.46 6.43
CA ASP A 27 -2.91 12.08 6.83
C ASP A 27 -2.67 11.22 5.60
N ALA A 28 -1.49 10.60 5.50
CA ALA A 28 -1.10 9.76 4.37
C ALA A 28 -0.53 8.43 4.86
N ILE A 29 -0.91 7.37 4.17
CA ILE A 29 -0.37 6.02 4.33
C ILE A 29 0.19 5.53 3.00
N ILE A 30 1.09 4.56 3.06
CA ILE A 30 1.52 3.78 1.91
C ILE A 30 0.90 2.40 2.02
N CYS A 31 0.22 1.98 0.96
CA CYS A 31 -0.33 0.63 0.82
C CYS A 31 -0.33 0.23 -0.65
N GLY A 32 0.03 -1.02 -0.92
CA GLY A 32 0.07 -1.58 -2.27
C GLY A 32 0.50 -3.04 -2.23
N PRO A 33 0.28 -3.80 -3.31
CA PRO A 33 0.71 -5.18 -3.42
C PRO A 33 2.18 -5.27 -3.82
N GLY A 34 2.73 -6.48 -3.73
CA GLY A 34 4.11 -6.77 -4.09
C GLY A 34 5.07 -6.65 -2.90
N ASP A 35 6.36 -6.74 -3.22
CA ASP A 35 7.45 -6.74 -2.24
C ASP A 35 8.57 -5.82 -2.71
N ILE A 36 9.06 -4.98 -1.78
CA ILE A 36 10.14 -4.05 -2.06
C ILE A 36 11.44 -4.76 -2.44
N ASP A 37 11.67 -5.99 -1.97
CA ASP A 37 12.87 -6.75 -2.28
C ASP A 37 12.95 -7.11 -3.78
N ARG A 38 11.81 -7.07 -4.48
CA ARG A 38 11.70 -7.29 -5.93
C ARG A 38 11.72 -6.00 -6.76
N ALA A 39 11.52 -4.84 -6.14
CA ALA A 39 11.48 -3.56 -6.84
C ALA A 39 12.86 -3.18 -7.42
N HIS A 40 12.87 -2.61 -8.64
CA HIS A 40 14.08 -2.19 -9.35
C HIS A 40 15.10 -3.33 -9.58
N LYS A 41 14.64 -4.57 -9.68
CA LYS A 41 15.45 -5.72 -10.06
C LYS A 41 15.15 -6.12 -11.52
N PRO A 42 16.08 -6.78 -12.22
CA PRO A 42 15.76 -7.44 -13.47
C PRO A 42 14.56 -8.38 -13.28
N ASP A 43 13.68 -8.45 -14.28
CA ASP A 43 12.48 -9.29 -14.26
C ASP A 43 11.57 -9.02 -13.05
N GLU A 44 11.47 -7.75 -12.62
CA GLU A 44 10.52 -7.31 -11.59
C GLU A 44 9.12 -7.86 -11.85
N TYR A 45 8.52 -8.46 -10.81
CA TYR A 45 7.26 -9.17 -10.93
C TYR A 45 6.36 -8.98 -9.72
N ILE A 46 5.08 -9.26 -9.97
CA ILE A 46 4.01 -9.30 -9.00
C ILE A 46 3.17 -10.56 -9.27
N PHE A 47 2.69 -11.21 -8.22
CA PHE A 47 1.81 -12.35 -8.35
C PHE A 47 0.35 -11.92 -8.57
N ALA A 48 -0.41 -12.76 -9.27
CA ALA A 48 -1.81 -12.47 -9.58
C ALA A 48 -2.68 -12.38 -8.30
N ASP A 49 -2.36 -13.13 -7.26
CA ASP A 49 -3.04 -13.11 -5.98
C ASP A 49 -2.73 -11.85 -5.16
N GLU A 50 -1.51 -11.32 -5.22
CA GLU A 50 -1.14 -10.02 -4.66
C GLU A 50 -1.96 -8.90 -5.29
N LEU A 51 -2.08 -8.88 -6.63
CA LEU A 51 -2.94 -7.94 -7.34
C LEU A 51 -4.41 -8.07 -6.93
N ALA A 52 -4.93 -9.31 -6.89
CA ALA A 52 -6.30 -9.55 -6.47
C ALA A 52 -6.56 -9.10 -5.02
N ALA A 53 -5.58 -9.24 -4.13
CA ALA A 53 -5.66 -8.76 -2.76
C ALA A 53 -5.72 -7.23 -2.67
N CYS A 54 -4.88 -6.53 -3.44
CA CYS A 54 -4.93 -5.06 -3.49
C CYS A 54 -6.26 -4.56 -4.06
N GLN A 55 -6.80 -5.22 -5.09
CA GLN A 55 -8.10 -4.85 -5.64
C GLN A 55 -9.19 -4.93 -4.55
N ARG A 56 -9.26 -6.03 -3.80
CA ARG A 56 -10.23 -6.19 -2.69
C ARG A 56 -10.07 -5.11 -1.62
N LEU A 57 -8.83 -4.71 -1.30
CA LEU A 57 -8.56 -3.63 -0.36
C LEU A 57 -9.12 -2.30 -0.84
N ILE A 58 -8.86 -1.92 -2.10
CA ILE A 58 -9.32 -0.65 -2.67
C ILE A 58 -10.85 -0.62 -2.74
N GLU A 59 -11.49 -1.71 -3.17
CA GLU A 59 -12.95 -1.82 -3.20
C GLU A 59 -13.56 -1.70 -1.79
N ALA A 60 -13.00 -2.38 -0.79
CA ALA A 60 -13.45 -2.29 0.59
C ALA A 60 -13.26 -0.89 1.19
N LEU A 61 -12.16 -0.21 0.87
CA LEU A 61 -11.92 1.17 1.27
C LEU A 61 -12.95 2.11 0.61
N GLY A 62 -13.16 1.99 -0.69
CA GLY A 62 -14.16 2.77 -1.42
C GLY A 62 -15.56 2.61 -0.84
N ALA A 63 -15.97 1.38 -0.55
CA ALA A 63 -17.25 1.09 0.10
C ALA A 63 -17.40 1.76 1.48
N ARG A 64 -16.32 1.80 2.28
CA ARG A 64 -16.31 2.46 3.60
C ARG A 64 -16.32 3.97 3.54
N CYS A 65 -15.75 4.56 2.49
CA CYS A 65 -15.73 6.01 2.32
C CYS A 65 -17.02 6.54 1.66
N ALA A 66 -17.82 5.67 1.05
CA ALA A 66 -19.10 6.02 0.43
C ALA A 66 -20.27 6.09 1.42
N THR A 67 -20.05 5.70 2.69
CA THR A 67 -21.02 5.77 3.80
C THR A 67 -20.69 6.93 4.73
#